data_AF-A0A4Y9LYZ3-F1
#
_entry.id   AF-A0A4Y9LYZ3-F1
#
_cell.length_a   1.000
_cell.length_b   1.000
_cell.length_c   1.000
_cell.angle_alpha   90.00
_cell.angle_beta   90.00
_cell.angle_gamma   90.00
#
_symmetry.space_group_name_H-M   'P 1'
#
loop_
_entity.id
_entity.type
_entity.pdbx_description
1 polymer ?
#
loop_
_entity_poly.entity_id
_entity_poly.type
_entity_poly.pdbx_seq_one_letter_code
_entity_poly.pdbx_strand_id
1 'polypeptide(L)' 'MADAGKSAKRSKAPAARQQKRNFFATMSYDVIKAVKQVALEDDTTASEILEEAARDWLERRKYKVPKREPG' A
#
# COMPACT_ATOMS: atom_id res chain seq x y z
N MET A 1 -39.97 -4.30 -26.13
CA MET A 1 -38.70 -3.68 -26.53
C MET A 1 -37.76 -3.79 -25.33
N ALA A 2 -36.68 -4.57 -25.44
CA ALA A 2 -35.77 -4.87 -24.33
C ALA A 2 -34.76 -3.74 -24.13
N ASP A 3 -34.74 -3.16 -22.93
CA ASP A 3 -33.72 -2.21 -22.49
C ASP A 3 -32.45 -3.01 -22.15
N ALA A 4 -31.49 -2.97 -23.07
CA ALA A 4 -30.20 -3.63 -22.90
C ALA A 4 -29.31 -2.79 -21.97
N GLY A 5 -29.49 -3.00 -20.66
CA GLY A 5 -28.57 -2.51 -19.65
C GLY A 5 -27.13 -2.91 -20.00
N LYS A 6 -26.30 -1.90 -20.30
CA LYS A 6 -24.87 -2.06 -20.57
C LYS A 6 -24.20 -2.61 -19.30
N SER A 7 -23.98 -3.91 -19.28
CA SER A 7 -23.21 -4.60 -18.26
C SER A 7 -21.80 -4.03 -18.24
N ALA A 8 -21.44 -3.36 -17.14
CA ALA A 8 -20.09 -2.83 -16.94
C ALA A 8 -19.09 -3.98 -17.10
N LYS A 9 -18.23 -3.87 -18.12
CA LYS A 9 -17.12 -4.80 -18.37
C LYS A 9 -16.32 -4.97 -17.08
N ARG A 10 -16.43 -6.14 -16.47
CA ARG A 10 -15.59 -6.58 -15.35
C ARG A 10 -14.16 -6.64 -15.87
N SER A 11 -13.38 -5.59 -15.63
CA SER A 11 -11.96 -5.53 -15.97
C SER A 11 -11.28 -6.74 -15.33
N LYS A 12 -10.76 -7.65 -16.16
CA LYS A 12 -9.88 -8.75 -15.72
C LYS A 12 -8.73 -8.11 -14.95
N ALA A 13 -8.70 -8.29 -13.64
CA ALA A 13 -7.50 -7.98 -12.87
C ALA A 13 -6.35 -8.82 -13.46
N PRO A 14 -5.19 -8.22 -13.79
CA PRO A 14 -4.06 -8.99 -14.25
C PRO A 14 -3.65 -9.96 -13.14
N ALA A 15 -3.74 -11.26 -13.47
CA ALA A 15 -3.18 -12.31 -12.63
C ALA A 15 -1.65 -12.12 -12.53
N ALA A 16 -1.12 -12.42 -11.34
CA ALA A 16 0.30 -12.33 -10.94
C ALA A 16 0.78 -11.00 -10.31
N ARG A 17 0.21 -10.63 -9.15
CA ARG A 17 0.99 -9.96 -8.08
C ARG A 17 1.08 -10.96 -6.94
N GLN A 18 2.25 -11.55 -6.72
CA GLN A 18 2.50 -12.47 -5.61
C GLN A 18 2.03 -11.84 -4.28
N GLN A 19 1.05 -12.47 -3.63
CA GLN A 19 0.62 -12.33 -2.22
C GLN A 19 0.51 -10.95 -1.54
N LYS A 20 0.43 -9.81 -2.23
CA LYS A 20 0.13 -8.54 -1.56
C LYS A 20 -1.33 -8.51 -1.06
N ARG A 21 -1.55 -8.17 0.21
CA ARG A 21 -2.87 -7.98 0.83
C ARG A 21 -3.11 -6.49 1.09
N ASN A 22 -4.38 -6.07 1.05
CA ASN A 22 -4.75 -4.69 1.39
C ASN A 22 -4.53 -4.45 2.88
N PHE A 23 -4.00 -3.28 3.22
CA PHE A 23 -3.87 -2.78 4.58
C PHE A 23 -4.62 -1.46 4.68
N PHE A 24 -5.58 -1.38 5.61
CA PHE A 24 -6.37 -0.18 5.85
C PHE A 24 -5.82 0.55 7.07
N ALA A 25 -5.35 1.77 6.88
CA ALA A 25 -4.81 2.63 7.93
C ALA A 25 -5.52 3.99 7.95
N THR A 26 -5.54 4.60 9.13
CA THR A 26 -6.04 5.97 9.32
C THR A 26 -4.87 6.95 9.33
N MET A 27 -4.97 8.03 8.56
CA MET A 27 -3.98 9.08 8.43
C MET A 27 -4.69 10.43 8.27
N SER A 28 -4.00 11.55 8.49
CA SER A 28 -4.56 12.86 8.20
C SER A 28 -4.74 13.07 6.68
N TYR A 29 -5.71 13.90 6.31
CA TYR A 29 -6.00 14.24 4.92
C TYR A 29 -4.74 14.75 4.19
N ASP A 30 -4.00 15.66 4.81
CA ASP A 30 -2.82 16.28 4.21
C ASP A 30 -1.71 15.25 3.92
N VAL A 31 -1.52 14.28 4.82
CA VAL A 31 -0.52 13.22 4.62
C VAL A 31 -0.94 12.30 3.47
N ILE A 32 -2.22 11.94 3.39
CA ILE A 32 -2.74 11.13 2.27
C ILE A 32 -2.52 11.86 0.94
N LYS A 33 -2.79 13.18 0.90
CA LYS A 33 -2.60 14.00 -0.29
C LYS A 33 -1.12 14.06 -0.68
N ALA A 34 -0.23 14.33 0.27
CA ALA A 34 1.20 14.42 0.02
C ALA A 34 1.77 13.09 -0.52
N VAL A 35 1.44 11.95 0.09
CA VAL A 35 1.92 10.64 -0.37
C VAL A 35 1.44 10.34 -1.80
N LYS A 36 0.18 10.67 -2.11
CA LYS A 36 -0.34 10.47 -3.48
C LYS A 36 0.33 11.40 -4.49
N GLN A 37 0.61 12.64 -4.12
CA GLN A 37 1.28 13.60 -4.98
C GLN A 37 2.69 13.11 -5.35
N VAL A 38 3.49 12.73 -4.34
CA VAL A 38 4.83 12.19 -4.55
C VAL A 38 4.80 10.92 -5.40
N ALA A 39 3.82 10.04 -5.18
CA ALA A 39 3.68 8.83 -5.99
C ALA A 39 3.49 9.15 -7.49
N LEU A 40 2.78 10.23 -7.83
CA LEU A 40 2.62 10.67 -9.21
C LEU A 40 3.90 11.29 -9.78
N GLU A 41 4.64 12.04 -8.97
CA GLU A 41 5.89 12.70 -9.36
C GLU A 41 7.00 11.68 -9.64
N ASP A 42 7.06 10.62 -8.86
CA ASP A 42 8.11 9.59 -8.92
C ASP A 42 7.74 8.35 -9.77
N ASP A 43 6.62 8.39 -10.51
CA ASP A 43 6.08 7.27 -11.29
C ASP A 43 5.99 5.95 -10.48
N THR A 44 5.51 6.05 -9.24
CA THR A 44 5.37 4.93 -8.31
C THR A 44 3.94 4.86 -7.74
N THR A 45 3.70 3.98 -6.78
CA THR A 45 2.41 3.88 -6.09
C THR A 45 2.52 4.24 -4.62
N ALA A 46 1.46 4.82 -4.06
CA ALA A 46 1.36 5.04 -2.62
C ALA A 46 1.57 3.74 -1.82
N SER A 47 1.19 2.58 -2.37
CA SER A 47 1.43 1.29 -1.74
C SER A 47 2.92 0.91 -1.66
N GLU A 48 3.73 1.31 -2.64
CA GLU A 48 5.18 1.05 -2.63
C GLU A 48 5.89 1.97 -1.64
N ILE A 49 5.56 3.26 -1.66
CA ILE A 49 6.06 4.24 -0.68
C ILE A 49 5.75 3.79 0.76
N LEU A 50 4.51 3.39 1.03
CA LEU A 50 4.09 2.97 2.38
C LEU A 50 4.74 1.65 2.81
N GLU A 51 4.95 0.72 1.88
CA GLU A 51 5.67 -0.53 2.16
C GLU A 51 7.14 -0.25 2.52
N GLU A 52 7.81 0.63 1.78
CA GLU A 52 9.20 1.03 2.06
C GLU A 52 9.32 1.74 3.41
N ALA A 53 8.48 2.75 3.65
CA ALA A 53 8.45 3.45 4.93
C ALA A 53 8.17 2.51 6.12
N ALA A 54 7.31 1.51 5.94
CA ALA A 54 7.04 0.51 6.96
C ALA A 54 8.26 -0.40 7.21
N ARG A 55 8.97 -0.83 6.16
CA ARG A 55 10.21 -1.63 6.28
C ARG A 55 11.29 -0.87 7.02
N ASP A 56 11.54 0.37 6.62
CA ASP A 56 12.51 1.26 7.26
C ASP A 56 12.24 1.43 8.75
N TRP A 57 10.97 1.68 9.10
CA TRP A 57 10.58 1.84 10.49
C TRP A 57 10.79 0.55 11.30
N LEU A 58 10.43 -0.61 10.74
CA LEU A 58 10.63 -1.91 11.38
C LEU A 58 12.10 -2.26 11.56
N GLU A 59 12.94 -1.96 10.57
CA GLU A 59 14.39 -2.15 10.65
C GLU A 59 14.98 -1.32 11.79
N ARG A 60 14.68 -0.02 11.85
CA ARG A 60 15.08 0.85 12.97
C ARG A 60 14.62 0.32 14.33
N ARG A 61 13.49 -0.39 14.38
CA ARG A 61 12.98 -0.99 15.63
C ARG A 61 13.77 -2.22 16.06
N LYS A 62 14.23 -3.06 15.12
CA LYS A 62 15.07 -4.24 15.43
C LYS A 62 16.36 -3.85 16.16
N TYR A 63 16.95 -2.71 15.78
CA TYR A 63 18.15 -2.17 16.45
C TYR A 63 17.89 -1.56 17.84
N LYS A 64 16.62 -1.32 18.20
CA LYS A 64 16.24 -0.74 19.50
C LYS A 64 15.79 -1.76 20.54
N VAL A 65 15.57 -3.03 20.14
CA VAL A 65 15.20 -4.08 21.09
C VAL A 65 16.50 -4.65 21.68
N PRO A 66 16.82 -4.43 22.98
CA PRO A 66 17.91 -5.17 23.60
C PRO A 66 17.57 -6.66 23.49
N LYS A 67 18.50 -7.41 22.90
CA LYS A 67 18.42 -8.87 22.80
C LYS A 67 18.28 -9.39 24.23
N ARG A 68 17.07 -9.77 24.65
CA ARG A 68 16.90 -10.45 25.94
C ARG A 68 17.59 -11.79 25.78
N GLU A 69 18.76 -11.91 26.40
CA GLU A 69 19.46 -13.19 26.51
C GLU A 69 18.55 -14.17 27.28
N PRO A 70 18.35 -15.40 26.78
CA PRO A 70 17.69 -16.41 27.58
C PRO A 70 18.66 -16.81 28.70
N GLY A 71 18.29 -16.45 29.94
CA GLY A 71 18.88 -17.01 31.15
C GLY A 71 18.37 -18.42 31.42
#